data_AF-A0A938QS40-F1
#
_entry.id   AF-A0A938QS40-F1
#
_cell.length_a   1.000
_cell.length_b   1.000
_cell.length_c   1.000
_cell.angle_alpha   90.00
_cell.angle_beta   90.00
_cell.angle_gamma   90.00
#
_symmetry.space_group_name_H-M   'P 1'
#
loop_
_entity.id
_entity.type
_entity.pdbx_description
1 polymer ?
#
loop_
_entity_poly.entity_id
_entity_poly.type
_entity_poly.pdbx_seq_one_letter_code
_entity_poly.pdbx_strand_id
1 'polypeptide(L)'
;MILVGAATVWHAGPARAAESADNGPWLSALSGAFVVVDTATGDLDGDGRDETVLCYRRDAVATAQGSGVVVLAGKGPDARPVFHVQLAGVQCEKARIAGGRVGVLLPGSKQLAWAYGKELRIRNDKASPVAASAVTASSTLDPGHAASKAYDNDLSTSWAEGTAGTGIGQALTIRLAKPTDVGSVALLCGEGNGLRSFLDKNRVHRGSIETKTEADLGDADAGIDFSSLGISSIGDRIEFNCENKPQIVYVPVGKRGVVELSVRIDSVYLGDKKDDTHIAEVEIVPLLDPSQTIDRARDLKKKADDDGEVGGAPPVPDIDVEGATKKLDEGGRSIIPDDE
;
A
#
# COMPACT_ATOMS: atom_id res chain seq x y z
N MET A 1 14.40 18.99 -48.05
CA MET A 1 13.16 19.35 -47.33
C MET A 1 13.15 18.51 -46.06
N ILE A 2 13.59 19.09 -44.95
CA ILE A 2 13.74 18.39 -43.66
C ILE A 2 12.50 18.74 -42.84
N LEU A 3 11.62 17.76 -42.62
CA LEU A 3 10.48 17.91 -41.70
C LEU A 3 11.00 17.76 -40.27
N VAL A 4 10.97 18.86 -39.53
CA VAL A 4 11.17 18.89 -38.07
C VAL A 4 9.79 18.70 -37.45
N GLY A 5 9.51 17.51 -36.91
CA GLY A 5 8.30 17.24 -36.14
C GLY A 5 8.41 17.89 -34.75
N ALA A 6 7.51 18.80 -34.43
CA ALA A 6 7.43 19.40 -33.10
C ALA A 6 6.90 18.36 -32.09
N ALA A 7 7.71 18.02 -31.09
CA ALA A 7 7.26 17.22 -29.96
C ALA A 7 6.48 18.13 -28.99
N THR A 8 5.19 17.88 -28.81
CA THR A 8 4.35 18.56 -27.82
C THR A 8 4.77 18.11 -26.43
N VAL A 9 5.48 18.98 -25.70
CA VAL A 9 5.87 18.75 -24.31
C VAL A 9 4.68 19.09 -23.41
N TRP A 10 3.97 18.06 -22.95
CA TRP A 10 2.93 18.20 -21.94
C TRP A 10 3.56 18.60 -20.60
N HIS A 11 3.36 19.85 -20.20
CA HIS A 11 3.69 20.28 -18.85
C HIS A 11 2.57 19.80 -17.91
N ALA A 12 2.83 18.73 -17.15
CA ALA A 12 1.98 18.39 -16.02
C ALA A 12 2.05 19.53 -15.01
N GLY A 13 0.98 20.34 -14.93
CA GLY A 13 0.83 21.29 -13.83
C GLY A 13 0.84 20.53 -12.50
N PRO A 14 1.42 21.09 -11.43
CA PRO A 14 1.37 20.43 -10.13
C PRO A 14 -0.10 20.20 -9.76
N ALA A 15 -0.45 18.95 -9.44
CA ALA A 15 -1.76 18.62 -8.92
C ALA A 15 -2.00 19.47 -7.67
N ARG A 16 -2.93 20.43 -7.77
CA ARG A 16 -3.35 21.21 -6.61
C ARG A 16 -3.95 20.24 -5.60
N ALA A 17 -3.37 20.20 -4.40
CA ALA A 17 -3.94 19.47 -3.28
C ALA A 17 -5.38 19.95 -3.07
N ALA A 18 -6.35 19.11 -3.37
CA ALA A 18 -7.76 19.37 -3.08
C ALA A 18 -7.92 19.43 -1.54
N GLU A 19 -8.40 20.57 -1.02
CA GLU A 19 -8.72 20.77 0.41
C GLU A 19 -9.79 19.74 0.85
N SER A 20 -9.42 18.69 1.59
CA SER A 20 -9.23 18.55 3.05
C SER A 20 -10.45 18.13 3.89
N ALA A 21 -11.68 18.16 3.37
CA ALA A 21 -12.84 17.61 4.10
C ALA A 21 -13.35 16.27 3.53
N ASP A 22 -13.22 16.05 2.22
CA ASP A 22 -13.68 14.82 1.55
C ASP A 22 -12.59 13.74 1.46
N ASN A 23 -11.43 13.96 2.07
CA ASN A 23 -10.34 12.98 2.01
C ASN A 23 -10.43 12.03 3.21
N GLY A 24 -10.65 10.73 2.94
CA GLY A 24 -10.64 9.71 3.97
C GLY A 24 -9.31 9.60 4.73
N PRO A 25 -9.29 8.86 5.85
CA PRO A 25 -8.12 8.76 6.72
C PRO A 25 -6.88 8.25 6.00
N TRP A 26 -7.04 7.30 5.07
CA TRP A 26 -5.97 6.76 4.26
C TRP A 26 -5.35 7.78 3.31
N LEU A 27 -6.18 8.53 2.58
CA LEU A 27 -5.70 9.54 1.64
C LEU A 27 -5.04 10.72 2.36
N SER A 28 -5.61 11.13 3.49
CA SER A 28 -5.05 12.16 4.36
C SER A 28 -3.68 11.74 4.90
N ALA A 29 -3.56 10.51 5.39
CA ALA A 29 -2.28 9.97 5.87
C ALA A 29 -1.24 9.83 4.74
N LEU A 30 -1.65 9.34 3.57
CA LEU A 30 -0.77 9.21 2.41
C LEU A 30 -0.25 10.58 1.96
N SER A 31 -1.13 11.58 1.86
CA SER A 31 -0.76 12.93 1.43
C SER A 31 0.07 13.67 2.49
N GLY A 32 -0.05 13.30 3.77
CA GLY A 32 0.79 13.81 4.85
C GLY A 32 2.19 13.17 4.88
N ALA A 33 2.31 11.91 4.46
CA ALA A 33 3.58 11.18 4.44
C ALA A 33 4.32 11.25 3.10
N PHE A 34 3.61 11.55 2.00
CA PHE A 34 4.10 11.47 0.63
C PHE A 34 3.54 12.60 -0.24
N VAL A 35 4.30 12.96 -1.28
CA VAL A 35 3.84 13.81 -2.37
C VAL A 35 3.08 12.95 -3.37
N VAL A 36 1.76 13.16 -3.48
CA VAL A 36 0.94 12.57 -4.55
C VAL A 36 1.32 13.24 -5.87
N VAL A 37 1.81 12.42 -6.81
CA VAL A 37 2.31 12.86 -8.12
C VAL A 37 1.20 12.89 -9.16
N ASP A 38 0.35 11.86 -9.16
CA ASP A 38 -0.73 11.71 -10.13
C ASP A 38 -1.86 10.86 -9.55
N THR A 39 -3.07 11.07 -10.06
CA THR A 39 -4.26 10.33 -9.66
C THR A 39 -5.08 9.94 -10.89
N ALA A 40 -5.68 8.75 -10.83
CA ALA A 40 -6.60 8.27 -11.86
C ALA A 40 -7.79 7.59 -11.20
N THR A 41 -8.99 7.81 -11.73
CA THR A 41 -10.22 7.17 -11.27
C THR A 41 -10.86 6.35 -12.37
N GLY A 42 -11.52 5.26 -11.99
CA GLY A 42 -12.27 4.41 -12.91
C GLY A 42 -12.57 3.06 -12.31
N ASP A 43 -13.60 2.42 -12.85
CA ASP A 43 -14.05 1.09 -12.50
C ASP A 43 -13.00 0.02 -12.87
N LEU A 44 -12.28 -0.47 -11.87
CA LEU A 44 -11.19 -1.43 -12.01
C LEU A 44 -11.68 -2.88 -11.97
N ASP A 45 -12.74 -3.16 -11.20
CA ASP A 45 -13.23 -4.52 -10.99
C ASP A 45 -14.53 -4.85 -11.73
N GLY A 46 -15.16 -3.86 -12.35
CA GLY A 46 -16.38 -4.00 -13.14
C GLY A 46 -17.66 -3.96 -12.30
N ASP A 47 -17.62 -3.53 -11.04
CA ASP A 47 -18.79 -3.45 -10.16
C ASP A 47 -19.61 -2.17 -10.35
N GLY A 48 -19.17 -1.27 -11.24
CA GLY A 48 -19.81 0.02 -11.52
C GLY A 48 -19.45 1.13 -10.52
N ARG A 49 -18.51 0.89 -9.61
CA ARG A 49 -17.95 1.89 -8.69
C ARG A 49 -16.52 2.18 -9.11
N ASP A 50 -16.15 3.45 -9.01
CA ASP A 50 -14.78 3.85 -9.35
C ASP A 50 -13.83 3.59 -8.19
N GLU A 51 -12.69 2.98 -8.50
CA GLU A 51 -11.49 3.02 -7.67
C GLU A 51 -10.67 4.26 -7.97
N THR A 52 -9.82 4.66 -7.01
CA THR A 52 -8.83 5.72 -7.20
C THR A 52 -7.42 5.14 -7.11
N VAL A 53 -6.65 5.22 -8.18
CA VAL A 53 -5.21 4.93 -8.18
C VAL A 53 -4.45 6.21 -7.89
N LEU A 54 -3.49 6.16 -6.97
CA LEU A 54 -2.55 7.24 -6.70
C LEU A 54 -1.12 6.76 -6.94
N CYS A 55 -0.37 7.59 -7.64
CA CYS A 55 1.09 7.55 -7.72
C CYS A 55 1.65 8.54 -6.70
N TYR A 56 2.56 8.12 -5.82
CA TYR A 56 3.14 8.99 -4.79
C TYR A 56 4.66 8.81 -4.65
N ARG A 57 5.34 9.80 -4.03
CA ARG A 57 6.78 9.75 -3.71
C ARG A 57 7.09 10.37 -2.35
N ARG A 58 8.16 9.94 -1.68
CA ARG A 58 8.50 10.40 -0.30
C ARG A 58 9.00 11.86 -0.21
N ASP A 59 9.61 12.40 -1.26
CA ASP A 59 10.08 13.79 -1.29
C ASP A 59 10.13 14.29 -2.75
N ALA A 60 9.91 15.58 -2.96
CA ALA A 60 10.07 16.22 -4.27
C ALA A 60 11.55 16.47 -4.64
N VAL A 61 12.46 16.54 -3.66
CA VAL A 61 13.83 17.02 -3.86
C VAL A 61 14.87 15.90 -4.01
N ALA A 62 14.60 14.71 -3.46
CA ALA A 62 15.57 13.62 -3.42
C ALA A 62 15.32 12.57 -4.53
N THR A 63 16.22 12.51 -5.51
CA THR A 63 16.14 11.65 -6.70
C THR A 63 16.27 10.14 -6.43
N ALA A 64 16.73 9.74 -5.25
CA ALA A 64 16.93 8.33 -4.88
C ALA A 64 15.81 7.77 -3.97
N GLN A 65 14.76 8.54 -3.68
CA GLN A 65 13.73 8.10 -2.75
C GLN A 65 12.67 7.20 -3.39
N GLY A 66 12.16 6.26 -2.60
CA GLY A 66 11.10 5.33 -3.01
C GLY A 66 9.80 6.06 -3.36
N SER A 67 9.18 5.62 -4.45
CA SER A 67 7.81 5.98 -4.82
C SER A 67 6.87 4.82 -4.52
N GLY A 68 5.58 4.98 -4.77
CA GLY A 68 4.63 3.90 -4.60
C GLY A 68 3.34 4.13 -5.36
N VAL A 69 2.54 3.08 -5.38
CA VAL A 69 1.23 3.04 -6.03
C VAL A 69 0.24 2.48 -5.02
N VAL A 70 -0.86 3.18 -4.84
CA VAL A 70 -1.98 2.70 -4.03
C VAL A 70 -3.26 2.78 -4.84
N VAL A 71 -4.12 1.77 -4.70
CA VAL A 71 -5.48 1.75 -5.20
C VAL A 71 -6.40 1.81 -4.00
N LEU A 72 -7.25 2.83 -3.96
CA LEU A 72 -8.28 3.02 -2.96
C LEU A 72 -9.63 2.60 -3.54
N ALA A 73 -10.38 1.78 -2.80
CA ALA A 73 -11.79 1.52 -3.09
C ALA A 73 -12.67 2.31 -2.11
N GLY A 74 -13.84 2.76 -2.59
CA GLY A 74 -14.72 3.64 -1.84
C GLY A 74 -14.45 5.13 -2.10
N LYS A 75 -15.23 5.99 -1.45
CA LYS A 75 -15.15 7.45 -1.61
C LYS A 75 -15.13 8.10 -0.23
N GLY A 76 -14.58 9.31 -0.16
CA GLY A 76 -14.68 10.09 1.06
C GLY A 76 -13.96 9.43 2.25
N PRO A 77 -14.56 9.52 3.44
CA PRO A 77 -14.12 8.81 4.66
C PRO A 77 -14.01 7.29 4.52
N ASP A 78 -14.75 6.66 3.60
CA ASP A 78 -14.80 5.20 3.43
C ASP A 78 -13.72 4.66 2.47
N ALA A 79 -12.94 5.56 1.85
CA ALA A 79 -11.86 5.20 0.95
C ALA A 79 -10.77 4.42 1.71
N ARG A 80 -10.47 3.20 1.26
CA ARG A 80 -9.50 2.30 1.89
C ARG A 80 -8.58 1.63 0.86
N PRO A 81 -7.31 1.36 1.21
CA PRO A 81 -6.40 0.67 0.32
C PRO A 81 -6.90 -0.75 0.07
N VAL A 82 -7.03 -1.05 -1.21
CA VAL A 82 -7.28 -2.40 -1.72
C VAL A 82 -6.04 -2.96 -2.38
N PHE A 83 -5.12 -2.13 -2.86
CA PHE A 83 -3.80 -2.54 -3.29
C PHE A 83 -2.80 -1.44 -2.92
N HIS A 84 -1.64 -1.80 -2.39
CA HIS A 84 -0.64 -0.83 -1.98
C HIS A 84 0.75 -1.44 -2.15
N VAL A 85 1.62 -0.80 -2.93
CA VAL A 85 3.02 -1.22 -3.12
C VAL A 85 3.95 -0.01 -3.12
N GLN A 86 5.16 -0.22 -2.60
CA GLN A 86 6.26 0.72 -2.73
C GLN A 86 7.19 0.25 -3.86
N LEU A 87 7.62 1.13 -4.75
CA LEU A 87 8.51 0.81 -5.86
C LEU A 87 9.98 1.05 -5.46
N ALA A 88 10.80 0.01 -5.61
CA ALA A 88 12.23 0.08 -5.31
C ALA A 88 12.99 0.83 -6.40
N GLY A 89 13.68 1.91 -6.03
CA GLY A 89 14.67 2.58 -6.89
C GLY A 89 14.12 3.25 -8.15
N VAL A 90 12.81 3.41 -8.27
CA VAL A 90 12.16 4.13 -9.39
C VAL A 90 11.14 5.11 -8.85
N GLN A 91 10.77 6.07 -9.69
CA GLN A 91 9.69 7.00 -9.44
C GLN A 91 8.50 6.66 -10.33
N CYS A 92 7.29 6.77 -9.80
CA CYS A 92 6.08 6.75 -10.60
C CYS A 92 5.75 8.19 -11.06
N GLU A 93 5.45 8.36 -12.35
CA GLU A 93 5.15 9.66 -12.95
C GLU A 93 3.67 9.84 -13.22
N LYS A 94 2.99 8.79 -13.70
CA LYS A 94 1.56 8.80 -14.02
C LYS A 94 0.89 7.49 -13.69
N ALA A 95 -0.38 7.55 -13.32
CA ALA A 95 -1.27 6.42 -13.14
C ALA A 95 -2.36 6.43 -14.22
N ARG A 96 -2.90 5.25 -14.56
CA ARG A 96 -4.08 5.12 -15.41
C ARG A 96 -4.85 3.87 -15.03
N ILE A 97 -6.18 3.97 -15.09
CA ILE A 97 -7.07 2.82 -15.07
C ILE A 97 -7.64 2.64 -16.48
N ALA A 98 -7.55 1.42 -17.04
CA ALA A 98 -8.16 1.10 -18.33
C ALA A 98 -8.40 -0.41 -18.47
N GLY A 99 -9.65 -0.79 -18.76
CA GLY A 99 -10.02 -2.18 -19.08
C GLY A 99 -9.66 -3.17 -17.98
N GLY A 100 -9.96 -2.84 -16.72
CA GLY A 100 -9.65 -3.67 -15.57
C GLY A 100 -8.15 -3.78 -15.26
N ARG A 101 -7.37 -2.76 -15.62
CA ARG A 101 -5.92 -2.71 -15.39
C ARG A 101 -5.51 -1.38 -14.79
N VAL A 102 -4.52 -1.45 -13.91
CA VAL A 102 -3.76 -0.29 -13.43
C VAL A 102 -2.45 -0.23 -14.19
N GLY A 103 -2.24 0.86 -14.93
CA GLY A 103 -0.99 1.18 -15.60
C GLY A 103 -0.26 2.30 -14.88
N VAL A 104 1.05 2.19 -14.75
CA VAL A 104 1.91 3.21 -14.14
C VAL A 104 3.09 3.52 -15.06
N LEU A 105 3.24 4.79 -15.42
CA LEU A 105 4.37 5.30 -16.17
C LEU A 105 5.54 5.58 -15.23
N LEU A 106 6.72 5.10 -15.60
CA LEU A 106 8.00 5.33 -14.94
C LEU A 106 8.93 6.17 -15.85
N PRO A 107 9.99 6.79 -15.30
CA PRO A 107 10.98 7.52 -16.06
C PRO A 107 11.56 6.72 -17.24
N GLY A 108 11.81 7.43 -18.34
CA GLY A 108 12.30 6.83 -19.58
C GLY A 108 11.25 6.00 -20.32
N SER A 109 9.97 6.35 -20.17
CA SER A 109 8.84 5.71 -20.86
C SER A 109 8.66 4.22 -20.55
N LYS A 110 9.21 3.75 -19.42
CA LYS A 110 8.95 2.40 -18.92
C LYS A 110 7.55 2.36 -18.30
N GLN A 111 6.88 1.22 -18.39
CA GLN A 111 5.54 1.08 -17.84
C GLN A 111 5.43 -0.18 -16.98
N LEU A 112 4.71 -0.07 -15.87
CA LEU A 112 4.20 -1.18 -15.10
C LEU A 112 2.71 -1.31 -15.40
N ALA A 113 2.20 -2.54 -15.46
CA ALA A 113 0.78 -2.79 -15.62
C ALA A 113 0.36 -4.00 -14.82
N TRP A 114 -0.68 -3.85 -14.02
CA TRP A 114 -1.28 -4.93 -13.24
C TRP A 114 -2.73 -5.12 -13.68
N ALA A 115 -3.12 -6.34 -14.01
CA ALA A 115 -4.52 -6.66 -14.28
C ALA A 115 -5.22 -7.05 -12.97
N TYR A 116 -6.43 -6.53 -12.80
CA TYR A 116 -7.31 -6.91 -11.69
C TYR A 116 -7.55 -8.42 -11.67
N GLY A 117 -7.55 -9.01 -10.48
CA GLY A 117 -7.77 -10.45 -10.31
C GLY A 117 -6.64 -11.34 -10.88
N LYS A 118 -5.50 -10.77 -11.27
CA LYS A 118 -4.28 -11.51 -11.66
C LYS A 118 -3.09 -11.04 -10.83
N GLU A 119 -2.44 -9.96 -11.24
CA GLU A 119 -1.30 -9.38 -10.54
C GLU A 119 -1.74 -8.36 -9.49
N LEU A 120 -2.83 -7.62 -9.75
CA LEU A 120 -3.47 -6.78 -8.75
C LEU A 120 -4.49 -7.63 -8.00
N ARG A 121 -4.08 -8.07 -6.82
CA ARG A 121 -4.92 -8.80 -5.87
C ARG A 121 -5.34 -7.84 -4.77
N ILE A 122 -6.64 -7.69 -4.60
CA ILE A 122 -7.17 -6.82 -3.56
C ILE A 122 -6.83 -7.41 -2.18
N ARG A 123 -6.59 -6.56 -1.19
CA ARG A 123 -6.46 -6.94 0.22
C ARG A 123 -7.65 -7.82 0.62
N ASN A 124 -7.37 -9.02 1.13
CA ASN A 124 -8.28 -10.15 1.40
C ASN A 124 -8.53 -11.15 0.26
N ASP A 125 -7.99 -10.94 -0.95
CA ASP A 125 -7.89 -12.01 -1.94
C ASP A 125 -6.97 -13.10 -1.39
N LYS A 126 -7.39 -14.38 -1.46
CA LYS A 126 -6.57 -15.53 -1.02
C LYS A 126 -5.16 -15.56 -1.62
N ALA A 127 -4.98 -14.95 -2.78
CA ALA A 127 -3.70 -14.88 -3.50
C ALA A 127 -2.86 -13.63 -3.18
N SER A 128 -3.39 -12.67 -2.38
CA SER A 128 -2.63 -11.51 -1.93
C SER A 128 -1.43 -11.97 -1.09
N PRO A 129 -0.23 -11.36 -1.25
CA PRO A 129 0.97 -11.76 -0.53
C PRO A 129 0.80 -11.81 0.99
N VAL A 130 -0.15 -11.04 1.50
CA VAL A 130 -0.40 -10.86 2.93
C VAL A 130 -1.67 -11.54 3.44
N ALA A 131 -2.53 -12.07 2.57
CA ALA A 131 -3.87 -12.56 2.97
C ALA A 131 -3.88 -13.85 3.80
N ALA A 132 -2.79 -14.61 3.81
CA ALA A 132 -2.65 -15.83 4.62
C ALA A 132 -1.71 -15.62 5.82
N SER A 133 -1.39 -14.37 6.16
CA SER A 133 -0.54 -14.07 7.31
C SER A 133 -1.24 -14.41 8.61
N ALA A 134 -0.53 -15.05 9.54
CA ALA A 134 -1.03 -15.31 10.87
C ALA A 134 -0.73 -14.11 11.77
N VAL A 135 -1.73 -13.65 12.50
CA VAL A 135 -1.59 -12.52 13.43
C VAL A 135 -1.85 -12.99 14.85
N THR A 136 -0.87 -12.77 15.73
CA THR A 136 -0.92 -13.10 17.16
C THR A 136 -0.58 -11.88 17.98
N ALA A 137 -0.89 -11.91 19.28
CA ALA A 137 -0.52 -10.85 20.21
C ALA A 137 -0.02 -11.45 21.52
N SER A 138 0.80 -10.70 22.25
CA SER A 138 1.29 -11.09 23.58
C SER A 138 0.15 -11.21 24.60
N SER A 139 -0.89 -10.39 24.46
CA SER A 139 -2.15 -10.51 25.19
C SER A 139 -3.30 -9.91 24.37
N THR A 140 -4.54 -10.25 24.73
CA THR A 140 -5.77 -9.77 24.08
C THR A 140 -6.80 -9.50 25.17
N LEU A 141 -7.44 -8.33 25.15
CA LEU A 141 -8.48 -7.94 26.12
C LEU A 141 -9.67 -8.91 26.12
N ASP A 142 -10.26 -9.12 24.93
CA ASP A 142 -11.40 -9.98 24.71
C ASP A 142 -11.50 -10.41 23.22
N PRO A 143 -12.39 -11.35 22.84
CA PRO A 143 -12.53 -11.79 21.45
C PRO A 143 -12.93 -10.69 20.46
N GLY A 144 -13.60 -9.63 20.90
CA GLY A 144 -13.95 -8.46 20.09
C GLY A 144 -12.76 -7.57 19.76
N HIS A 145 -11.65 -7.73 20.50
CA HIS A 145 -10.39 -7.00 20.35
C HIS A 145 -9.21 -7.92 20.04
N ALA A 146 -9.46 -9.07 19.40
CA ALA A 146 -8.43 -10.03 19.03
C ALA A 146 -7.37 -9.42 18.08
N ALA A 147 -6.16 -10.00 18.06
CA ALA A 147 -5.05 -9.52 17.23
C ALA A 147 -5.41 -9.37 15.74
N SER A 148 -6.30 -10.21 15.21
CA SER A 148 -6.80 -10.13 13.84
C SER A 148 -7.54 -8.82 13.53
N LYS A 149 -8.05 -8.11 14.54
CA LYS A 149 -8.75 -6.82 14.40
C LYS A 149 -7.84 -5.66 14.06
N ALA A 150 -6.53 -5.78 14.29
CA ALA A 150 -5.58 -4.80 13.78
C ALA A 150 -5.15 -5.10 12.33
N TYR A 151 -5.71 -6.12 11.67
CA TYR A 151 -5.27 -6.58 10.36
C TYR A 151 -6.44 -6.89 9.41
N ASP A 152 -7.66 -6.49 9.77
CA ASP A 152 -8.87 -6.79 9.00
C ASP A 152 -9.28 -5.68 8.03
N ASN A 153 -8.50 -4.58 7.95
CA ASN A 153 -8.73 -3.42 7.09
C ASN A 153 -10.01 -2.63 7.46
N ASP A 154 -10.51 -2.81 8.68
CA ASP A 154 -11.61 -2.05 9.25
C ASP A 154 -11.10 -1.13 10.35
N LEU A 155 -10.91 0.14 10.01
CA LEU A 155 -10.40 1.16 10.94
C LEU A 155 -11.31 1.38 12.16
N SER A 156 -12.56 0.91 12.13
CA SER A 156 -13.47 1.00 13.28
C SER A 156 -13.24 -0.11 14.32
N THR A 157 -12.49 -1.15 13.96
CA THR A 157 -12.09 -2.21 14.89
C THR A 157 -10.66 -2.02 15.37
N SER A 158 -10.24 -2.75 16.41
CA SER A 158 -8.88 -2.68 16.92
C SER A 158 -8.49 -3.91 17.70
N TRP A 159 -7.19 -4.23 17.68
CA TRP A 159 -6.61 -5.03 18.74
C TRP A 159 -6.48 -4.18 20.00
N ALA A 160 -6.76 -4.78 21.15
CA ALA A 160 -6.46 -4.24 22.46
C ALA A 160 -5.70 -5.30 23.26
N GLU A 161 -4.58 -4.89 23.85
CA GLU A 161 -3.89 -5.74 24.81
C GLU A 161 -4.77 -5.98 26.06
N GLY A 162 -4.57 -7.10 26.76
CA GLY A 162 -5.42 -7.52 27.87
C GLY A 162 -4.67 -7.70 29.19
N THR A 163 -3.50 -7.10 29.32
CA THR A 163 -2.68 -7.17 30.52
C THR A 163 -3.05 -6.01 31.44
N ALA A 164 -3.10 -6.26 32.76
CA ALA A 164 -3.33 -5.17 33.70
C ALA A 164 -2.27 -4.06 33.56
N GLY A 165 -2.71 -2.81 33.43
CA GLY A 165 -1.85 -1.64 33.30
C GLY A 165 -1.96 -0.98 31.93
N THR A 166 -0.84 -0.45 31.44
CA THR A 166 -0.83 0.45 30.26
C THR A 166 -0.51 -0.24 28.95
N GLY A 167 -0.27 -1.55 28.94
CA GLY A 167 0.13 -2.28 27.73
C GLY A 167 1.56 -2.03 27.24
N ILE A 168 2.39 -1.29 27.99
CA ILE A 168 3.81 -1.10 27.63
C ILE A 168 4.53 -2.45 27.59
N GLY A 169 5.26 -2.70 26.51
CA GLY A 169 5.98 -3.95 26.24
C GLY A 169 5.14 -5.03 25.57
N GLN A 170 3.82 -4.82 25.42
CA GLN A 170 2.97 -5.70 24.63
C GLN A 170 3.28 -5.56 23.14
N ALA A 171 3.02 -6.62 22.38
CA ALA A 171 3.33 -6.66 20.96
C ALA A 171 2.28 -7.45 20.16
N LEU A 172 2.11 -7.03 18.91
CA LEU A 172 1.35 -7.73 17.89
C LEU A 172 2.34 -8.29 16.87
N THR A 173 2.26 -9.59 16.59
CA THR A 173 3.18 -10.29 15.70
C THR A 173 2.44 -10.81 14.47
N ILE A 174 2.99 -10.53 13.30
CA ILE A 174 2.46 -10.93 12.00
C ILE A 174 3.49 -11.87 11.37
N ARG A 175 3.13 -13.15 11.24
CA ARG A 175 3.91 -14.12 10.48
C ARG A 175 3.38 -14.18 9.06
N LEU A 176 4.21 -13.77 8.12
CA LEU A 176 3.88 -13.74 6.71
C LEU A 176 3.81 -15.16 6.15
N ALA A 177 2.85 -15.42 5.27
CA ALA A 177 2.66 -16.73 4.66
C ALA A 177 3.83 -17.16 3.76
N LYS A 178 4.59 -16.18 3.27
CA LYS A 178 5.81 -16.37 2.47
C LYS A 178 6.76 -15.20 2.72
N PRO A 179 8.08 -15.39 2.49
CA PRO A 179 9.02 -14.29 2.48
C PRO A 179 8.53 -13.16 1.56
N THR A 180 8.47 -11.96 2.12
CA THR A 180 7.95 -10.77 1.42
C THR A 180 8.93 -9.63 1.59
N ASP A 181 9.22 -8.93 0.50
CA ASP A 181 9.96 -7.68 0.57
C ASP A 181 9.00 -6.61 1.10
N VAL A 182 9.34 -5.97 2.22
CA VAL A 182 8.49 -4.99 2.92
C VAL A 182 9.09 -3.60 2.74
N GLY A 183 8.34 -2.71 2.11
CA GLY A 183 8.74 -1.33 1.87
C GLY A 183 8.44 -0.46 3.07
N SER A 184 7.19 -0.52 3.54
CA SER A 184 6.74 0.20 4.73
C SER A 184 5.64 -0.55 5.47
N VAL A 185 5.32 -0.08 6.67
CA VAL A 185 4.14 -0.49 7.43
C VAL A 185 3.33 0.75 7.75
N ALA A 186 2.04 0.73 7.44
CA ALA A 186 1.10 1.76 7.85
C ALA A 186 0.42 1.35 9.17
N LEU A 187 0.31 2.27 10.13
CA LEU A 187 -0.21 1.99 11.47
C LEU A 187 -1.27 3.02 11.89
N LEU A 188 -2.43 2.57 12.38
CA LEU A 188 -3.35 3.42 13.15
C LEU A 188 -3.18 3.14 14.64
N CYS A 189 -2.40 3.99 15.31
CA CYS A 189 -2.05 3.90 16.73
C CYS A 189 -3.18 4.36 17.66
N GLY A 190 -4.03 3.44 18.11
CA GLY A 190 -5.18 3.72 18.97
C GLY A 190 -6.44 3.08 18.41
N GLU A 191 -7.61 3.33 19.02
CA GLU A 191 -8.89 2.86 18.48
C GLU A 191 -9.43 3.87 17.45
N GLY A 192 -9.84 3.38 16.27
CA GLY A 192 -10.24 4.25 15.16
C GLY A 192 -11.74 4.56 15.08
N ASN A 193 -12.56 4.09 16.02
CA ASN A 193 -14.01 4.34 16.06
C ASN A 193 -14.38 5.77 16.55
N GLY A 194 -13.73 6.78 15.97
CA GLY A 194 -13.96 8.20 16.26
C GLY A 194 -13.11 8.79 17.39
N LEU A 195 -13.02 10.12 17.41
CA LEU A 195 -12.12 10.87 18.29
C LEU A 195 -12.37 10.62 19.77
N ARG A 196 -13.63 10.52 20.20
CA ARG A 196 -13.92 10.27 21.62
C ARG A 196 -13.42 8.89 22.05
N SER A 197 -13.63 7.88 21.21
CA SER A 197 -13.21 6.51 21.48
C SER A 197 -11.68 6.41 21.55
N PHE A 198 -10.99 7.07 20.61
CA PHE A 198 -9.54 7.23 20.59
C PHE A 198 -8.97 7.87 21.87
N LEU A 199 -9.61 8.92 22.40
CA LEU A 199 -9.15 9.61 23.62
C LEU A 199 -9.54 8.88 24.91
N ASP A 200 -10.59 8.06 24.89
CA ASP A 200 -11.05 7.30 26.06
C ASP A 200 -10.12 6.13 26.44
N LYS A 201 -9.20 5.72 25.55
CA LYS A 201 -8.32 4.55 25.70
C LYS A 201 -6.83 4.91 25.58
N ASN A 202 -5.97 4.03 26.10
CA ASN A 202 -4.55 4.16 25.85
C ASN A 202 -4.25 3.92 24.36
N ARG A 203 -3.23 4.63 23.88
CA ARG A 203 -2.83 4.64 22.47
C ARG A 203 -1.33 4.79 22.37
N VAL A 204 -0.75 4.15 21.37
CA VAL A 204 0.70 4.13 21.19
C VAL A 204 1.22 5.55 20.98
N HIS A 205 2.20 5.97 21.78
CA HIS A 205 2.95 7.20 21.61
C HIS A 205 4.27 6.90 20.88
N ARG A 206 5.00 5.89 21.36
CA ARG A 206 6.21 5.38 20.72
C ARG A 206 6.15 3.87 20.67
N GLY A 207 6.67 3.32 19.59
CA GLY A 207 6.79 1.88 19.43
C GLY A 207 7.96 1.53 18.55
N SER A 208 8.09 0.24 18.30
CA SER A 208 9.09 -0.25 17.36
C SER A 208 8.53 -1.39 16.52
N ILE A 209 8.97 -1.45 15.28
CA ILE A 209 8.74 -2.57 14.39
C ILE A 209 10.02 -3.39 14.35
N GLU A 210 9.95 -4.65 14.74
CA GLU A 210 11.01 -5.62 14.52
C GLU A 210 10.67 -6.46 13.29
N THR A 211 11.65 -6.66 12.40
CA THR A 211 11.47 -7.47 11.18
C THR A 211 12.53 -8.55 11.09
N LYS A 212 12.08 -9.77 10.80
CA LYS A 212 12.93 -10.96 10.72
C LYS A 212 12.79 -11.64 9.36
N THR A 213 13.91 -12.14 8.87
CA THR A 213 14.04 -13.06 7.73
C THR A 213 14.14 -14.51 8.22
N GLU A 214 14.18 -15.47 7.30
CA GLU A 214 14.46 -16.87 7.65
C GLU A 214 15.80 -17.02 8.36
N ALA A 215 16.83 -16.29 7.92
CA ALA A 215 18.15 -16.31 8.56
C ALA A 215 18.12 -15.81 10.02
N ASP A 216 17.16 -14.95 10.36
CA ASP A 216 16.99 -14.44 11.73
C ASP A 216 16.24 -15.45 12.61
N LEU A 217 15.40 -16.32 12.07
CA LEU A 217 14.65 -17.30 12.88
C LEU A 217 15.45 -18.58 13.16
N GLY A 218 16.53 -18.82 12.43
CA GLY A 218 17.31 -20.05 12.47
C GLY A 218 16.94 -21.01 11.36
N ASP A 219 17.58 -22.18 11.37
CA ASP A 219 17.36 -23.21 10.35
C ASP A 219 16.23 -24.13 10.80
N ALA A 220 15.01 -23.80 10.36
CA ALA A 220 13.82 -24.60 10.64
C ALA A 220 13.94 -26.03 10.08
N ASP A 221 14.64 -26.22 8.95
CA ASP A 221 14.85 -27.53 8.35
C ASP A 221 15.80 -28.39 9.20
N ALA A 222 16.78 -27.77 9.84
CA ALA A 222 17.63 -28.41 10.84
C ALA A 222 16.98 -28.55 12.23
N GLY A 223 15.76 -28.03 12.43
CA GLY A 223 15.08 -28.00 13.72
C GLY A 223 15.74 -27.07 14.75
N ILE A 224 16.52 -26.08 14.30
CA ILE A 224 17.22 -25.13 15.15
C ILE A 224 16.41 -23.83 15.19
N ASP A 225 15.71 -23.61 16.30
CA ASP A 225 15.05 -22.35 16.60
C ASP A 225 15.92 -21.56 17.60
N PHE A 226 16.45 -20.40 17.19
CA PHE A 226 17.31 -19.58 18.05
C PHE A 226 16.61 -19.12 19.33
N SER A 227 15.28 -18.95 19.30
CA SER A 227 14.51 -18.58 20.50
C SER A 227 14.57 -19.68 21.56
N SER A 228 14.59 -20.95 21.15
CA SER A 228 14.72 -22.11 22.05
C SER A 228 16.08 -22.17 22.74
N LEU A 229 17.10 -21.55 22.14
CA LEU A 229 18.46 -21.47 22.67
C LEU A 229 18.67 -20.25 23.58
N GLY A 230 17.63 -19.45 23.82
CA GLY A 230 17.74 -18.19 24.56
C GLY A 230 18.56 -17.12 23.82
N ILE A 231 18.82 -17.33 22.53
CA ILE A 231 19.45 -16.34 21.66
C ILE A 231 18.31 -15.51 21.11
N SER A 232 18.16 -14.28 21.62
CA SER A 232 17.28 -13.31 20.96
C SER A 232 17.86 -13.05 19.58
N SER A 233 17.23 -13.59 18.53
CA SER A 233 17.60 -13.20 17.19
C SER A 233 17.34 -11.72 17.03
N ILE A 234 18.39 -10.98 16.65
CA ILE A 234 18.33 -9.54 16.52
C ILE A 234 17.77 -9.29 15.11
N GLY A 235 16.44 -9.23 15.00
CA GLY A 235 15.82 -8.67 13.81
C GLY A 235 16.18 -7.19 13.64
N ASP A 236 15.86 -6.61 12.49
CA ASP A 236 16.02 -5.17 12.30
C ASP A 236 14.90 -4.46 13.04
N ARG A 237 15.27 -3.62 14.03
CA ARG A 237 14.35 -2.84 14.83
C ARG A 237 14.30 -1.39 14.34
N ILE A 238 13.09 -0.92 14.04
CA ILE A 238 12.82 0.44 13.57
C ILE A 238 11.88 1.11 14.57
N GLU A 239 12.31 2.21 15.17
CA GLU A 239 11.48 3.00 16.08
C GLU A 239 10.52 3.91 15.29
N PHE A 240 9.33 4.13 15.85
CA PHE A 240 8.35 5.07 15.31
C PHE A 240 7.65 5.85 16.43
N ASN A 241 7.09 7.00 16.06
CA ASN A 241 6.29 7.83 16.93
C ASN A 241 4.90 8.03 16.31
N CYS A 242 3.89 8.03 17.17
CA CYS A 242 2.51 8.33 16.81
C CYS A 242 2.10 9.62 17.53
N GLU A 243 1.54 10.58 16.80
CA GLU A 243 1.01 11.80 17.41
C GLU A 243 -0.24 11.49 18.22
N ASN A 244 -0.58 12.39 19.15
CA ASN A 244 -1.78 12.30 19.95
C ASN A 244 -3.07 12.68 19.17
N LYS A 245 -3.29 12.11 17.99
CA LYS A 245 -4.49 12.30 17.17
C LYS A 245 -4.75 11.06 16.31
N PRO A 246 -6.00 10.77 15.93
CA PRO A 246 -6.29 9.65 15.03
C PRO A 246 -5.63 9.89 13.67
N GLN A 247 -4.58 9.12 13.37
CA GLN A 247 -3.86 9.21 12.10
C GLN A 247 -3.20 7.87 11.76
N ILE A 248 -3.07 7.61 10.47
CA ILE A 248 -2.25 6.50 9.98
C ILE A 248 -0.81 7.01 9.80
N VAL A 249 0.16 6.29 10.35
CA VAL A 249 1.58 6.59 10.28
C VAL A 249 2.27 5.57 9.39
N TYR A 250 3.06 6.03 8.41
CA TYR A 250 3.87 5.17 7.56
C TYR A 250 5.30 5.04 8.09
N VAL A 251 5.69 3.83 8.49
CA VAL A 251 7.02 3.51 9.00
C VAL A 251 7.85 2.88 7.87
N PRO A 252 8.96 3.50 7.42
CA PRO A 252 9.89 2.87 6.48
C PRO A 252 10.44 1.56 7.04
N VAL A 253 10.42 0.50 6.23
CA VAL A 253 11.10 -0.76 6.55
C VAL A 253 12.21 -1.02 5.53
N GLY A 254 11.89 -1.10 4.24
CA GLY A 254 12.86 -1.33 3.17
C GLY A 254 13.66 -2.63 3.29
N LYS A 255 13.08 -3.68 3.88
CA LYS A 255 13.76 -4.97 4.13
C LYS A 255 13.23 -6.05 3.20
N ARG A 256 14.12 -6.87 2.65
CA ARG A 256 13.79 -7.98 1.74
C ARG A 256 13.64 -9.30 2.52
N GLY A 257 12.81 -10.20 1.98
CA GLY A 257 12.66 -11.56 2.52
C GLY A 257 12.14 -11.63 3.95
N VAL A 258 11.30 -10.67 4.37
CA VAL A 258 10.71 -10.66 5.71
C VAL A 258 9.71 -11.80 5.82
N VAL A 259 9.79 -12.56 6.91
CA VAL A 259 8.86 -13.66 7.25
C VAL A 259 8.07 -13.38 8.52
N GLU A 260 8.57 -12.51 9.39
CA GLU A 260 7.92 -12.11 10.62
C GLU A 260 8.11 -10.62 10.88
N LEU A 261 7.05 -9.98 11.35
CA LEU A 261 7.03 -8.59 11.77
C LEU A 261 6.39 -8.48 13.16
N SER A 262 7.00 -7.75 14.09
CA SER A 262 6.45 -7.50 15.42
C SER A 262 6.33 -6.01 15.69
N VAL A 263 5.11 -5.54 15.96
CA VAL A 263 4.82 -4.16 16.37
C VAL A 263 4.73 -4.13 17.89
N ARG A 264 5.72 -3.51 18.53
CA ARG A 264 5.86 -3.42 19.99
C ARG A 264 5.49 -2.02 20.49
N ILE A 265 4.77 -1.99 21.62
CA ILE A 265 4.42 -0.76 22.35
C ILE A 265 5.55 -0.40 23.30
N ASP A 266 6.21 0.74 23.08
CA ASP A 266 7.32 1.21 23.93
C ASP A 266 6.89 2.33 24.89
N SER A 267 5.88 3.13 24.52
CA SER A 267 5.21 4.08 25.42
C SER A 267 3.84 4.46 24.89
N VAL A 268 2.99 4.99 25.76
CA VAL A 268 1.58 5.29 25.46
C VAL A 268 1.19 6.71 25.87
N TYR A 269 0.18 7.26 25.20
CA TYR A 269 -0.64 8.31 25.76
C TYR A 269 -1.77 7.68 26.58
N LEU A 270 -2.02 8.22 27.77
CA LEU A 270 -3.08 7.71 28.63
C LEU A 270 -4.47 8.08 28.09
N GLY A 271 -5.41 7.15 28.20
CA GLY A 271 -6.82 7.34 27.93
C GLY A 271 -7.55 7.99 29.11
N ASP A 272 -8.68 8.62 28.81
CA ASP A 272 -9.52 9.25 29.85
C ASP A 272 -10.23 8.21 30.74
N LYS A 273 -10.48 6.98 30.24
CA LYS A 273 -11.36 6.01 30.90
C LYS A 273 -10.81 4.58 30.99
N LYS A 274 -10.05 4.14 29.99
CA LYS A 274 -9.56 2.76 29.86
C LYS A 274 -8.04 2.76 29.74
N ASP A 275 -7.40 1.78 30.37
CA ASP A 275 -5.96 1.60 30.43
C ASP A 275 -5.41 0.61 29.38
N ASP A 276 -6.26 -0.19 28.76
CA ASP A 276 -5.83 -1.05 27.64
C ASP A 276 -5.32 -0.20 26.46
N THR A 277 -4.18 -0.58 25.88
CA THR A 277 -3.65 0.08 24.68
C THR A 277 -4.16 -0.56 23.40
N HIS A 278 -4.63 0.29 22.48
CA HIS A 278 -5.20 -0.13 21.21
C HIS A 278 -4.26 0.11 20.00
N ILE A 279 -4.35 -0.78 19.01
CA ILE A 279 -3.88 -0.57 17.63
C ILE A 279 -5.02 -0.96 16.70
N ALA A 280 -5.57 0.01 15.97
CA ALA A 280 -6.72 -0.21 15.10
C ALA A 280 -6.35 -0.91 13.80
N GLU A 281 -5.18 -0.60 13.23
CA GLU A 281 -4.82 -1.14 11.93
C GLU A 281 -3.30 -1.20 11.76
N VAL A 282 -2.85 -2.27 11.11
CA VAL A 282 -1.50 -2.53 10.61
C VAL A 282 -1.62 -2.95 9.16
N GLU A 283 -1.12 -2.13 8.24
CA GLU A 283 -1.01 -2.48 6.82
C GLU A 283 0.45 -2.72 6.47
N ILE A 284 0.75 -3.88 5.88
CA ILE A 284 2.07 -4.17 5.32
C ILE A 284 2.07 -3.74 3.86
N VAL A 285 2.96 -2.81 3.51
CA VAL A 285 3.13 -2.30 2.14
C VAL A 285 4.34 -3.00 1.50
N PRO A 286 4.13 -3.95 0.57
CA PRO A 286 5.23 -4.67 -0.08
C PRO A 286 6.15 -3.73 -0.87
N LEU A 287 7.43 -4.04 -0.86
CA LEU A 287 8.44 -3.44 -1.72
C LEU A 287 8.50 -4.25 -3.02
N LEU A 288 8.20 -3.59 -4.14
CA LEU A 288 8.23 -4.17 -5.46
C LEU A 288 9.47 -3.71 -6.21
N ASP A 289 10.28 -4.67 -6.68
CA ASP A 289 11.36 -4.40 -7.63
C ASP A 289 10.77 -4.33 -9.05
N PRO A 290 10.80 -3.17 -9.73
CA PRO A 290 10.22 -3.02 -11.07
C PRO A 290 10.84 -3.96 -12.11
N SER A 291 12.08 -4.42 -11.90
CA SER A 291 12.71 -5.39 -12.82
C SER A 291 11.94 -6.71 -12.85
N GLN A 292 11.40 -7.14 -11.70
CA GLN A 292 10.67 -8.40 -11.58
C GLN A 292 9.30 -8.37 -12.28
N THR A 293 8.74 -7.20 -12.54
CA THR A 293 7.45 -7.04 -13.24
C THR A 293 7.60 -6.80 -14.74
N ILE A 294 8.65 -6.07 -15.15
CA ILE A 294 8.91 -5.80 -16.58
C ILE A 294 9.27 -7.07 -17.34
N ASP A 295 10.08 -7.96 -16.74
CA ASP A 295 10.51 -9.20 -17.40
C ASP A 295 9.34 -10.17 -17.59
N ARG A 296 8.41 -10.25 -16.62
CA ARG A 296 7.17 -11.03 -16.77
C ARG A 296 6.31 -10.57 -17.95
N ALA A 297 6.24 -9.25 -18.21
CA ALA A 297 5.47 -8.73 -19.33
C ALA A 297 6.08 -9.12 -20.68
N ARG A 298 7.43 -9.17 -20.78
CA ARG A 298 8.14 -9.63 -21.98
C ARG A 298 7.95 -11.12 -22.21
N ASP A 299 8.06 -11.92 -21.16
CA ASP A 299 7.91 -13.38 -21.27
C ASP A 299 6.49 -13.79 -21.64
N LEU A 300 5.47 -13.10 -21.11
CA LEU A 300 4.07 -13.32 -21.50
C LEU A 300 3.82 -12.99 -22.98
N LYS A 301 4.45 -11.93 -23.50
CA LYS A 301 4.35 -11.58 -24.92
C LYS A 301 5.02 -12.65 -25.79
N LYS A 302 6.22 -13.07 -25.43
CA LYS A 302 6.94 -14.13 -26.16
C LYS A 302 6.15 -15.44 -26.16
N LYS A 303 5.55 -15.83 -25.03
CA LYS A 303 4.71 -17.03 -24.96
C LYS A 303 3.44 -16.92 -25.82
N ALA A 304 2.82 -15.75 -25.89
CA ALA A 304 1.68 -15.53 -26.78
C ALA A 304 2.07 -15.59 -28.27
N ASP A 305 3.27 -15.12 -28.61
CA ASP A 305 3.81 -15.19 -29.97
C ASP A 305 4.24 -16.64 -30.33
N ASP A 306 4.79 -17.39 -29.37
CA ASP A 306 5.23 -18.79 -29.55
C ASP A 306 4.04 -19.79 -29.57
N ASP A 307 2.95 -19.50 -28.85
CA ASP A 307 1.72 -20.30 -28.85
C ASP A 307 0.79 -19.98 -30.06
N GLY A 308 1.22 -19.05 -30.92
CA GLY A 308 0.46 -18.50 -32.05
C GLY A 308 0.70 -19.16 -33.40
N GLU A 309 0.59 -20.49 -33.51
CA GLU A 309 0.35 -21.14 -34.82
C GLU A 309 -0.49 -22.43 -34.72
N VAL A 310 -1.57 -22.44 -33.92
CA VAL A 310 -2.59 -23.50 -34.05
C VAL A 310 -4.02 -22.94 -33.89
N GLY A 311 -4.71 -22.73 -35.01
CA GLY A 311 -6.18 -22.67 -35.09
C GLY A 311 -6.79 -21.27 -35.01
N GLY A 312 -7.24 -20.76 -36.16
CA GLY A 312 -7.75 -19.40 -36.32
C GLY A 312 -8.99 -19.06 -35.48
N ALA A 313 -8.81 -18.14 -34.54
CA ALA A 313 -9.87 -17.24 -34.12
C ALA A 313 -10.04 -16.15 -35.20
N PRO A 314 -11.28 -15.68 -35.46
CA PRO A 314 -11.50 -14.59 -36.42
C PRO A 314 -10.69 -13.36 -36.00
N PRO A 315 -10.13 -12.62 -36.97
CA PRO A 315 -9.27 -11.48 -36.70
C PRO A 315 -10.01 -10.47 -35.83
N VAL A 316 -9.41 -10.16 -34.68
CA VAL A 316 -9.81 -9.00 -33.88
C VAL A 316 -9.62 -7.78 -34.78
N PRO A 317 -10.62 -6.91 -34.96
CA PRO A 317 -10.49 -5.75 -35.81
C PRO A 317 -9.31 -4.89 -35.33
N ASP A 318 -8.45 -4.52 -36.28
CA ASP A 318 -7.32 -3.64 -36.03
C ASP A 318 -7.82 -2.36 -35.37
N ILE A 319 -7.48 -2.19 -34.09
CA ILE A 319 -7.66 -0.93 -33.41
C ILE A 319 -6.53 -0.04 -33.89
N ASP A 320 -6.88 0.98 -34.67
CA ASP A 320 -5.98 2.04 -35.10
C ASP A 320 -5.44 2.80 -33.89
N VAL A 321 -4.29 2.34 -33.38
CA VAL A 321 -3.58 2.93 -32.25
C VAL A 321 -3.11 4.36 -32.59
N GLU A 322 -2.78 4.62 -33.86
CA GLU A 322 -2.40 5.96 -34.34
C GLU A 322 -3.58 6.93 -34.29
N GLY A 323 -4.77 6.50 -34.71
CA GLY A 323 -6.02 7.26 -34.62
C GLY A 323 -6.47 7.51 -33.18
N ALA A 324 -6.22 6.58 -32.26
CA ALA A 324 -6.51 6.74 -30.83
C ALA A 324 -5.57 7.76 -30.15
N THR A 325 -4.30 7.82 -30.57
CA THR A 325 -3.37 8.85 -30.08
C THR A 325 -3.64 10.23 -30.67
N LYS A 326 -4.14 10.32 -31.91
CA LYS A 326 -4.43 11.60 -32.57
C LYS A 326 -5.65 12.33 -32.02
N LYS A 327 -6.64 11.59 -31.49
CA LYS A 327 -7.82 12.18 -30.82
C LYS A 327 -7.54 12.81 -29.46
N LEU A 328 -6.36 12.62 -28.89
CA LEU A 328 -5.94 13.26 -27.64
C LEU A 328 -5.39 14.69 -27.84
N ASP A 329 -4.94 15.03 -29.04
CA ASP A 329 -4.31 16.34 -29.32
C ASP A 329 -5.29 17.42 -29.83
N GLU A 330 -6.48 17.05 -30.33
CA GLU A 330 -7.40 18.01 -31.00
C GLU A 330 -8.63 18.44 -30.15
N GLY A 331 -8.77 17.90 -28.93
CA GLY A 331 -9.98 18.05 -28.10
C GLY A 331 -9.90 19.11 -27.00
N GLY A 332 -9.25 20.26 -27.23
CA GLY A 332 -9.15 21.38 -26.28
C GLY A 332 -10.46 22.13 -26.02
N ARG A 333 -11.53 21.46 -25.58
CA ARG A 333 -12.78 22.11 -25.13
C ARG A 333 -12.89 22.06 -23.61
N SER A 334 -12.68 23.23 -23.01
CA SER A 334 -13.14 23.60 -21.67
C SER A 334 -14.62 23.24 -21.52
N ILE A 335 -14.97 22.58 -20.41
CA ILE A 335 -16.35 22.28 -19.98
C ILE A 335 -16.79 23.28 -18.88
N ILE A 336 -16.08 24.40 -18.71
CA ILE A 336 -16.51 25.45 -17.78
C ILE A 336 -17.41 26.42 -18.56
N PRO A 337 -18.71 26.57 -18.20
CA PRO A 337 -19.50 27.71 -18.65
C PRO A 337 -18.94 28.96 -17.97
N ASP A 338 -18.61 29.98 -18.76
CA ASP A 338 -18.40 31.32 -18.23
C ASP A 338 -19.77 31.86 -17.84
N ASP A 339 -20.03 31.99 -16.54
CA ASP A 339 -21.24 32.62 -16.01
C ASP A 339 -21.12 34.15 -16.08
N GLU A 340 -22.14 34.78 -16.69
CA GLU A 340 -22.61 36.15 -16.40
C GLU A 340 -23.49 36.17 -15.14
#